data_AF-A0A9N7MRF4-F1
#
_entry.id   AF-A0A9N7MRF4-F1
#
_cell.length_a   1.000
_cell.length_b   1.000
_cell.length_c   1.000
_cell.angle_alpha   90.00
_cell.angle_beta   90.00
_cell.angle_gamma   90.00
#
_symmetry.space_group_name_H-M   'P 1'
#
loop_
_entity.id
_entity.type
_entity.pdbx_description
1 polymer ?
#
loop_
_entity_poly.entity_id
_entity_poly.type
_entity_poly.pdbx_seq_one_letter_code
_entity_poly.pdbx_strand_id
1 'polypeptide(L)'
;MIGVCGCYPTYLQIDGTFNHSGPIHRLMRIAHLKCFYSFDLSSATDRWPVSVILDLMSCLFGPTLASSIINGCLALNVAMLGPPRPICFVVGQPLGYYASWALFSLSHHYVVWMAANRADPNRSVYQIRSPR
;
A
#
# COMPACT_ATOMS: atom_id res chain seq x y z
N MET A 1 3.65 -3.27 6.85
CA MET A 1 4.19 -2.63 8.08
C MET A 1 4.05 -3.58 9.25
N ILE A 2 5.15 -4.18 9.69
CA ILE A 2 5.24 -4.81 11.00
C ILE A 2 5.87 -3.74 11.88
N GLY A 3 5.13 -3.24 12.88
CA GLY A 3 5.68 -2.34 13.88
C GLY A 3 6.79 -3.06 14.64
N VAL A 4 7.99 -2.51 14.63
CA VAL A 4 9.10 -2.99 15.46
C VAL A 4 9.32 -1.90 16.50
N CYS A 5 9.01 -2.21 17.74
CA CYS A 5 9.29 -1.36 18.88
C CYS A 5 10.80 -1.44 19.19
N GLY A 6 11.44 -0.29 19.31
CA GLY A 6 12.73 -0.15 19.99
C GLY A 6 13.93 0.08 19.07
N CYS A 7 14.26 1.37 18.92
CA CYS A 7 15.56 1.91 18.50
C CYS A 7 15.99 1.70 17.03
N TYR A 8 16.50 2.78 16.46
CA TYR A 8 17.06 3.00 15.12
C TYR A 8 16.10 3.58 14.05
N PRO A 9 16.58 4.57 13.27
CA PRO A 9 15.77 5.34 12.34
C PRO A 9 15.14 4.42 11.29
N THR A 10 13.85 4.66 11.06
CA THR A 10 12.91 3.83 10.33
C THR A 10 13.21 3.78 8.83
N TYR A 11 14.19 2.95 8.43
CA TYR A 11 14.18 2.33 7.11
C TYR A 11 13.23 1.13 7.15
N LEU A 12 12.40 0.97 6.12
CA LEU A 12 11.60 -0.24 5.94
C LEU A 12 12.57 -1.42 5.72
N GLN A 13 12.93 -2.13 6.80
CA GLN A 13 13.77 -3.35 6.79
C GLN A 13 13.12 -4.52 6.02
N ILE A 14 12.06 -4.26 5.25
CA ILE A 14 11.43 -5.19 4.31
C ILE A 14 11.89 -4.94 2.86
N ASP A 15 12.64 -3.87 2.60
CA ASP A 15 13.18 -3.62 1.27
C ASP A 15 14.18 -4.71 0.88
N GLY A 16 13.93 -5.32 -0.27
CA GLY A 16 14.72 -6.37 -0.88
C GLY A 16 15.35 -5.95 -2.20
N THR A 17 15.24 -4.69 -2.65
CA THR A 17 15.61 -4.24 -4.01
C THR A 17 16.99 -4.70 -4.47
N PHE A 18 18.01 -4.67 -3.60
CA PHE A 18 19.38 -5.11 -3.91
C PHE A 18 19.77 -6.46 -3.30
N ASN A 19 18.88 -7.05 -2.50
CA ASN A 19 19.08 -8.34 -1.84
C ASN A 19 17.73 -8.98 -1.54
N HIS A 20 17.23 -9.78 -2.50
CA HIS A 20 15.90 -10.36 -2.44
C HIS A 20 15.74 -11.37 -1.28
N SER A 21 16.82 -12.05 -0.86
CA SER A 21 16.79 -13.02 0.24
C SER A 21 16.93 -12.38 1.63
N GLY A 22 17.46 -11.16 1.71
CA GLY A 22 17.66 -10.41 2.95
C GLY A 22 16.39 -10.29 3.81
N PRO A 23 15.26 -9.78 3.26
CA PRO A 23 13.99 -9.72 3.99
C PRO A 23 13.51 -11.08 4.49
N ILE A 24 13.66 -12.14 3.69
CA ILE A 24 13.25 -13.50 4.05
C ILE A 24 14.07 -14.01 5.23
N HIS A 25 15.40 -13.86 5.18
CA HIS A 25 16.27 -14.26 6.29
C HIS A 25 15.98 -13.46 7.57
N ARG A 26 15.64 -12.17 7.47
CA ARG A 26 15.21 -11.37 8.63
C ARG A 26 13.89 -11.88 9.19
N LEU A 27 12.93 -12.22 8.32
CA LEU A 27 11.63 -12.77 8.70
C LEU A 27 11.77 -14.12 9.42
N MET A 28 12.64 -15.00 8.92
CA MET A 28 12.92 -16.31 9.53
C MET A 28 13.53 -16.23 10.94
N ARG A 29 14.20 -15.11 11.29
CA ARG A 29 14.77 -14.91 12.63
C ARG A 29 13.74 -14.49 13.67
N ILE A 30 12.51 -14.19 13.28
CA ILE A 30 11.46 -13.74 14.20
C ILE A 30 10.85 -14.96 14.89
N ALA A 31 11.44 -15.36 16.02
CA ALA A 31 11.15 -16.62 16.73
C ALA A 31 9.71 -16.80 17.22
N HIS A 32 8.91 -15.73 17.32
CA HIS A 32 7.53 -15.81 17.84
C HIS A 32 6.46 -15.95 16.74
N LEU A 33 6.82 -15.83 15.46
CA LEU A 33 5.87 -15.97 14.36
C LEU A 33 5.63 -17.46 14.06
N LYS A 34 4.41 -17.93 14.35
CA LYS A 34 4.01 -19.33 14.14
C LYS A 34 3.64 -19.65 12.68
N CYS A 35 3.23 -18.64 11.90
CA CYS A 35 2.76 -18.82 10.53
C CYS A 35 3.05 -17.56 9.70
N PHE A 36 3.23 -17.77 8.39
CA PHE A 36 3.45 -16.72 7.39
C PHE A 36 2.48 -16.88 6.23
N TYR A 37 1.94 -15.77 5.77
CA TYR A 37 1.03 -15.71 4.63
C TYR A 37 1.59 -14.76 3.58
N SER A 38 1.59 -15.20 2.33
CA SER A 38 1.87 -14.37 1.17
C SER A 38 0.57 -14.19 0.41
N PHE A 39 0.09 -12.96 0.33
CA PHE A 39 -1.14 -12.63 -0.40
C PHE A 39 -0.78 -12.21 -1.81
N ASP A 40 -1.19 -13.00 -2.79
CA ASP A 40 -1.14 -12.65 -4.20
C ASP A 40 -2.59 -12.42 -4.69
N LEU A 41 -2.85 -11.21 -5.19
CA LEU A 41 -4.19 -10.80 -5.58
C LEU A 41 -4.34 -10.97 -7.10
N SER A 42 -5.35 -11.73 -7.52
CA SER A 42 -5.69 -11.85 -8.94
C SER A 42 -6.13 -10.49 -9.51
N SER A 43 -5.54 -10.08 -10.63
CA SER A 43 -5.87 -8.82 -11.33
C SER A 43 -5.80 -7.57 -10.42
N ALA A 44 -4.82 -7.53 -9.51
CA ALA A 44 -4.73 -6.49 -8.50
C ALA A 44 -4.74 -5.07 -9.11
N THR A 45 -3.95 -4.83 -10.14
CA THR A 45 -3.85 -3.52 -10.81
C THR A 45 -5.08 -3.16 -11.62
N ASP A 46 -5.77 -4.16 -12.18
CA ASP A 46 -6.93 -3.97 -13.05
C ASP A 46 -8.20 -3.66 -12.25
N ARG A 47 -8.22 -3.99 -10.95
CA ARG A 47 -9.41 -3.90 -10.10
C ARG A 47 -9.20 -3.19 -8.78
N TRP A 48 -8.01 -2.64 -8.51
CA TRP A 48 -7.78 -1.94 -7.25
C TRP A 48 -8.71 -0.72 -7.11
N PRO A 49 -9.48 -0.60 -6.02
CA PRO A 49 -10.42 0.51 -5.89
C PRO A 49 -9.69 1.85 -5.66
N VAL A 50 -9.98 2.84 -6.52
CA VAL A 50 -9.47 4.21 -6.36
C VAL A 50 -9.94 4.83 -5.05
N SER A 51 -11.15 4.48 -4.58
CA SER A 51 -11.68 4.96 -3.29
C SER A 51 -10.78 4.60 -2.11
N VAL A 52 -10.21 3.39 -2.10
CA VAL A 52 -9.28 2.96 -1.02
C VAL A 52 -8.02 3.82 -1.02
N ILE A 53 -7.50 4.18 -2.20
CA ILE A 53 -6.34 5.08 -2.31
C ILE A 53 -6.74 6.48 -1.84
N LEU A 54 -7.88 7.01 -2.31
CA LEU A 54 -8.37 8.35 -1.96
C LEU A 54 -8.59 8.49 -0.45
N ASP A 55 -9.27 7.53 0.18
CA ASP A 55 -9.55 7.56 1.61
C ASP A 55 -8.24 7.52 2.42
N LEU A 56 -7.31 6.64 2.04
CA LEU A 56 -6.00 6.57 2.69
C LEU A 56 -5.21 7.87 2.53
N MET A 57 -5.15 8.44 1.33
CA MET A 57 -4.47 9.71 1.10
C MET A 57 -5.15 10.85 1.87
N SER A 58 -6.48 10.82 1.99
CA SER A 58 -7.25 11.81 2.75
C SER A 58 -6.94 11.73 4.23
N CYS A 59 -6.82 10.52 4.79
CA CYS A 59 -6.42 10.31 6.17
C CYS A 59 -4.98 10.78 6.45
N LEU A 60 -4.06 10.63 5.50
CA LEU A 60 -2.65 10.97 5.69
C LEU A 60 -2.34 12.46 5.45
N PHE A 61 -2.98 13.06 4.46
CA PHE A 61 -2.58 14.36 3.92
C PHE A 61 -3.74 15.38 3.83
N GLY A 62 -4.95 14.97 4.22
CA GLY A 62 -6.16 15.78 4.09
C GLY A 62 -6.83 15.65 2.71
N PRO A 63 -8.14 15.95 2.63
CA PRO A 63 -8.97 15.65 1.46
C PRO A 63 -8.54 16.44 0.21
N THR A 64 -8.10 17.69 0.37
CA THR A 64 -7.68 18.53 -0.76
C THR A 64 -6.45 17.95 -1.46
N LEU A 65 -5.39 17.62 -0.70
CA LEU A 65 -4.18 17.05 -1.27
C LEU A 65 -4.42 15.64 -1.81
N ALA A 66 -5.25 14.84 -1.15
CA ALA A 66 -5.65 13.53 -1.63
C ALA A 66 -6.33 13.60 -3.01
N SER A 67 -7.29 14.51 -3.18
CA SER A 67 -7.95 14.74 -4.47
C SER A 67 -6.95 15.15 -5.55
N SER A 68 -6.04 16.07 -5.25
CA SER A 68 -4.98 16.49 -6.18
C SER A 68 -4.04 15.34 -6.58
N ILE A 69 -3.64 14.50 -5.62
CA ILE A 69 -2.82 13.31 -5.88
C ILE A 69 -3.57 12.35 -6.82
N ILE A 70 -4.82 11.99 -6.52
CA ILE A 70 -5.57 11.05 -7.35
C ILE A 70 -5.78 11.60 -8.76
N ASN A 71 -6.24 12.84 -8.88
CA ASN A 71 -6.51 13.45 -10.18
C ASN A 71 -5.23 13.64 -11.01
N GLY A 72 -4.12 14.02 -10.38
CA GLY A 72 -2.84 14.25 -11.06
C GLY A 72 -2.05 12.98 -11.36
N CYS A 73 -2.04 12.00 -10.45
CA CYS A 73 -1.21 10.80 -10.56
C CYS A 73 -1.89 9.64 -11.29
N LEU A 74 -3.22 9.57 -11.26
CA LEU A 74 -4.00 8.56 -11.97
C LEU A 74 -4.71 9.15 -13.22
N ALA A 75 -4.47 10.44 -13.52
CA ALA A 75 -4.86 11.12 -14.76
C ALA A 75 -6.33 10.95 -15.17
N LEU A 76 -7.25 10.95 -14.20
CA LEU A 76 -8.68 10.65 -14.42
C LEU A 76 -8.92 9.34 -15.18
N ASN A 77 -7.94 8.43 -15.19
CA ASN A 77 -7.94 7.22 -15.96
C ASN A 77 -8.08 7.42 -17.48
N VAL A 78 -7.75 8.59 -18.04
CA VAL A 78 -7.92 8.87 -19.47
C VAL A 78 -6.63 8.57 -20.26
N ALA A 79 -6.75 7.76 -21.31
CA ALA A 79 -5.71 7.49 -22.29
C ALA A 79 -6.16 7.92 -23.70
N MET A 80 -5.24 8.53 -24.45
CA MET A 80 -5.46 8.91 -25.84
C MET A 80 -4.96 7.80 -26.76
N LEU A 81 -5.88 6.96 -27.25
CA LEU A 81 -5.55 5.89 -28.20
C LEU A 81 -5.92 6.33 -29.63
N GLY A 82 -5.08 7.20 -30.20
CA GLY A 82 -5.27 7.75 -31.54
C GLY A 82 -6.38 8.82 -31.65
N PRO A 83 -6.43 9.58 -32.76
CA PRO A 83 -7.47 10.57 -32.99
C PRO A 83 -8.83 9.90 -33.34
N PRO A 84 -10.00 10.33 -32.82
CA PRO A 84 -10.26 11.39 -31.83
C PRO A 84 -11.08 10.88 -30.61
N ARG A 85 -10.71 9.76 -29.98
CA ARG A 85 -11.50 9.20 -28.85
C ARG A 85 -10.65 8.98 -27.60
N PRO A 86 -10.82 9.82 -26.54
CA PRO A 86 -10.27 9.48 -25.24
C PRO A 86 -10.95 8.21 -24.73
N ILE A 87 -10.16 7.27 -24.23
CA ILE A 87 -10.65 6.07 -23.55
C ILE A 87 -10.39 6.28 -22.06
N CYS A 88 -11.37 5.94 -21.22
CA CYS A 88 -11.23 6.02 -19.78
C CYS A 88 -11.24 4.62 -19.16
N PHE A 89 -10.30 4.33 -18.25
CA PHE A 89 -10.38 3.14 -17.40
C PHE A 89 -11.49 3.33 -16.37
N VAL A 90 -12.58 2.57 -16.56
CA VAL A 90 -13.72 2.55 -15.62
C VAL A 90 -13.35 1.82 -14.32
N VAL A 91 -12.38 0.91 -14.38
CA VAL A 91 -11.89 0.12 -13.24
C VAL A 91 -10.37 0.03 -13.26
N GLY A 92 -9.79 -0.11 -12.06
CA GLY A 92 -8.36 -0.23 -11.88
C GLY A 92 -7.62 1.09 -12.07
N GLN A 93 -6.31 0.99 -12.21
CA GLN A 93 -5.43 2.13 -12.46
C GLN A 93 -4.63 1.96 -13.75
N PRO A 94 -4.39 3.03 -14.50
CA PRO A 94 -3.51 3.00 -15.67
C PRO A 94 -2.09 2.62 -15.26
N LEU A 95 -1.58 1.56 -15.90
CA LEU A 95 -0.20 1.12 -15.75
C LEU A 95 0.73 2.07 -16.52
N GLY A 96 1.89 2.39 -15.92
CA GLY A 96 2.92 3.21 -16.57
C GLY A 96 3.06 4.63 -16.02
N TYR A 97 2.14 5.11 -15.19
CA TYR A 97 2.39 6.33 -14.41
C TYR A 97 3.32 6.05 -13.24
N TYR A 98 4.36 6.89 -13.05
CA TYR A 98 5.34 6.71 -11.97
C TYR A 98 4.69 6.56 -10.58
N ALA A 99 3.61 7.27 -10.33
CA ALA A 99 2.93 7.26 -9.04
C ALA A 99 1.89 6.12 -8.87
N SER A 100 1.43 5.47 -9.95
CA SER A 100 0.38 4.45 -9.83
C SER A 100 0.85 3.21 -9.04
N TRP A 101 2.10 2.79 -9.24
CA TRP A 101 2.68 1.70 -8.45
C TRP A 101 2.85 2.06 -6.97
N ALA A 102 3.29 3.28 -6.65
CA ALA A 102 3.50 3.71 -5.27
C ALA A 102 2.17 3.81 -4.51
N LEU A 103 1.14 4.40 -5.13
CA LEU A 103 -0.21 4.53 -4.55
C LEU A 103 -0.87 3.17 -4.31
N PHE A 104 -0.76 2.27 -5.29
CA PHE A 104 -1.23 0.89 -5.14
C PHE A 104 -0.47 0.15 -4.03
N SER A 105 0.86 0.20 -4.02
CA SER A 105 1.65 -0.55 -3.03
C SER A 105 1.35 -0.09 -1.61
N LEU A 106 1.23 1.22 -1.40
CA LEU A 106 0.92 1.79 -0.09
C LEU A 106 -0.49 1.40 0.37
N SER A 107 -1.49 1.52 -0.50
CA SER A 107 -2.88 1.15 -0.17
C SER A 107 -3.05 -0.37 0.01
N HIS A 108 -2.36 -1.18 -0.77
CA HIS A 108 -2.31 -2.63 -0.60
C HIS A 108 -1.76 -3.01 0.78
N HIS A 109 -0.64 -2.41 1.19
CA HIS A 109 -0.09 -2.63 2.53
C HIS A 109 -1.06 -2.23 3.65
N TYR A 110 -1.81 -1.13 3.46
CA TYR A 110 -2.83 -0.71 4.40
C TYR A 110 -3.99 -1.71 4.50
N VAL A 111 -4.48 -2.24 3.36
CA VAL A 111 -5.55 -3.25 3.34
C VAL A 111 -5.12 -4.53 4.04
N VAL A 112 -3.89 -5.02 3.77
CA VAL A 112 -3.35 -6.20 4.47
C VAL A 112 -3.23 -5.96 5.97
N TRP A 113 -2.81 -4.76 6.39
CA TRP A 113 -2.76 -4.38 7.80
C TRP A 113 -4.15 -4.36 8.44
N MET A 114 -5.14 -3.77 7.78
CA MET A 114 -6.53 -3.76 8.23
C MET A 114 -7.11 -5.17 8.34
N ALA A 115 -6.84 -6.04 7.36
CA ALA A 115 -7.27 -7.44 7.40
C ALA A 115 -6.67 -8.17 8.60
N ALA A 116 -5.38 -7.97 8.88
CA ALA A 116 -4.72 -8.55 10.05
C ALA A 116 -5.33 -8.07 11.37
N ASN A 117 -5.63 -6.77 11.50
CA ASN A 117 -6.27 -6.24 12.70
C ASN A 117 -7.71 -6.77 12.89
N ARG A 118 -8.44 -7.01 11.80
CA ARG A 118 -9.80 -7.56 11.87
C ARG A 118 -9.81 -9.06 12.17
N ALA A 119 -8.85 -9.81 11.65
CA ALA A 119 -8.74 -11.25 11.88
C ALA A 119 -8.29 -11.59 13.32
N ASP A 120 -7.48 -10.72 13.93
CA ASP A 120 -7.06 -10.85 15.33
C ASP A 120 -7.19 -9.51 16.06
N PRO A 121 -8.41 -9.15 16.53
CA PRO A 121 -8.66 -7.88 17.22
C PRO A 121 -7.91 -7.73 18.55
N ASN A 122 -7.52 -8.85 19.17
CA ASN A 122 -6.79 -8.89 20.44
C ASN A 122 -5.28 -8.89 20.23
N ARG A 123 -4.81 -8.89 18.98
CA ARG A 123 -3.41 -8.69 18.67
C ARG A 123 -2.96 -7.39 19.34
N SER A 124 -1.94 -7.48 20.19
CA SER A 124 -1.28 -6.30 20.74
C SER A 124 -0.51 -5.59 19.62
N VAL A 125 -1.23 -4.93 18.71
CA VAL A 125 -0.66 -3.98 17.77
C VAL A 125 -0.28 -2.80 18.66
N TYR A 126 0.99 -2.80 19.08
CA TYR A 126 1.68 -1.78 19.87
C TYR A 126 0.82 -0.56 20.14
N GLN A 127 0.41 -0.37 21.40
CA GLN A 127 -0.15 0.91 21.87
C GLN A 127 0.74 2.01 21.27
N ILE A 128 0.17 2.82 20.37
CA ILE A 128 0.74 4.12 20.05
C ILE A 128 0.58 4.91 21.34
N ARG A 129 1.50 4.74 22.29
CA ARG A 129 1.57 5.58 23.46
C ARG A 129 1.94 6.95 22.93
N SER A 130 0.95 7.82 22.81
CA SER A 130 1.19 9.25 22.67
C SER A 130 2.20 9.65 23.75
N PRO A 131 3.28 10.38 23.42
CA PRO A 131 4.08 10.99 24.46
C PRO A 131 3.14 11.84 25.32
N ARG A 132 3.15 11.60 26.62
CA ARG A 132 2.57 12.54 27.58
C ARG A 132 3.51 13.72 27.71
#